data_AF-A0A7R9R004-F1
#
_entry.id   AF-A0A7R9R004-F1
#
_cell.length_a   1.000
_cell.length_b   1.000
_cell.length_c   1.000
_cell.angle_alpha   90.00
_cell.angle_beta   90.00
_cell.angle_gamma   90.00
#
_symmetry.space_group_name_H-M   'P 1'
#
loop_
_entity.id
_entity.type
_entity.pdbx_description
1 polymer ?
#
loop_
_entity_poly.entity_id
_entity_poly.type
_entity_poly.pdbx_seq_one_letter_code
_entity_poly.pdbx_strand_id
1 'polypeptide(L)'
;HLKLVPDHWCAVQELANFSHGEQHRFVRPVVRHSNNTEDVVRDSCHMFDVDYRQVLNDLRLPQVNASVKCHKSKLSVKKCDDGWVYDRSYYWDSFSIHFDFVCEHSHRFNIILTIRTIASICGTPIFGLIADL
;
A
#
# COMPACT_ATOMS: atom_id res chain seq x y z
N HIS A 1 19.40 4.85 -5.83
CA HIS A 1 18.08 5.49 -5.63
C HIS A 1 17.20 4.56 -4.82
N LEU A 2 17.21 4.69 -3.49
CA LEU A 2 16.44 3.81 -2.61
C LEU A 2 15.00 4.33 -2.54
N LYS A 3 14.05 3.60 -3.13
CA LYS A 3 12.63 3.90 -2.96
C LYS A 3 12.21 3.34 -1.60
N LEU A 4 12.19 4.20 -0.58
CA LEU A 4 11.77 3.83 0.78
C LEU A 4 10.24 3.81 0.87
N VAL A 5 9.65 2.71 0.40
CA VAL A 5 8.23 2.41 0.63
C VAL A 5 8.15 1.46 1.82
N PRO A 6 7.61 1.92 2.97
CA PRO A 6 7.35 1.02 4.10
C PRO A 6 6.21 0.06 3.77
N ASP A 7 6.05 -1.00 4.58
CA ASP A 7 4.88 -1.87 4.47
C ASP A 7 3.60 -1.05 4.68
N HIS A 8 2.59 -1.38 3.91
CA HIS A 8 1.35 -0.62 3.85
C HIS A 8 0.16 -1.53 3.50
N TRP A 9 -1.04 -1.06 3.81
CA TRP A 9 -2.30 -1.74 3.53
C TRP A 9 -3.42 -0.73 3.34
N CYS A 10 -4.56 -1.17 2.82
CA CYS A 10 -5.71 -0.30 2.63
C CYS A 10 -6.23 0.23 3.98
N ALA A 11 -6.52 1.52 4.04
CA ALA A 11 -7.26 2.08 5.16
C ALA A 11 -8.73 1.63 5.10
N VAL A 12 -9.28 1.24 6.25
CA VAL A 12 -10.69 0.88 6.41
C VAL A 12 -11.16 1.55 7.69
N GLN A 13 -12.14 2.44 7.58
CA GLN A 13 -12.58 3.28 8.69
C GLN A 13 -13.12 2.45 9.86
N GLU A 14 -13.83 1.36 9.55
CA GLU A 14 -14.39 0.42 10.52
C GLU A 14 -13.32 -0.26 11.38
N LEU A 15 -12.11 -0.38 10.85
CA LEU A 15 -10.98 -1.05 11.50
C LEU A 15 -9.98 -0.07 12.12
N ALA A 16 -10.25 1.25 12.08
CA ALA A 16 -9.31 2.27 12.57
C ALA A 16 -8.98 2.14 14.07
N ASN A 17 -9.91 1.59 14.87
CA ASN A 17 -9.72 1.38 16.31
C ASN A 17 -9.03 0.04 16.65
N PHE A 18 -8.76 -0.81 15.66
CA PHE A 18 -8.09 -2.10 15.85
C PHE A 18 -6.57 -1.95 15.81
N SER A 19 -5.85 -2.90 16.41
CA SER A 19 -4.39 -2.93 16.32
C SER A 19 -3.94 -3.16 14.87
N HIS A 20 -2.75 -2.67 14.50
CA HIS A 20 -2.21 -2.87 13.15
C HIS A 20 -2.17 -4.36 12.76
N GLY A 21 -1.82 -5.25 13.70
CA GLY A 21 -1.81 -6.70 13.47
C GLY A 21 -3.19 -7.28 13.12
N GLU A 22 -4.25 -6.76 13.74
CA GLU A 22 -5.62 -7.13 13.39
C GLU A 22 -6.01 -6.56 12.03
N GLN A 23 -5.78 -5.27 11.79
CA GLN A 23 -6.06 -4.63 10.50
C GLN A 23 -5.40 -5.40 9.34
N HIS A 24 -4.12 -5.76 9.48
CA HIS A 24 -3.40 -6.57 8.52
C HIS A 24 -4.08 -7.92 8.24
N ARG A 25 -4.67 -8.56 9.25
CA ARG A 25 -5.33 -9.86 9.13
C ARG A 25 -6.70 -9.75 8.43
N PHE A 26 -7.44 -8.68 8.69
CA PHE A 26 -8.78 -8.48 8.13
C PHE A 26 -8.75 -7.89 6.72
N VAL A 27 -7.81 -7.00 6.42
CA VAL A 27 -7.81 -6.22 5.18
C VAL A 27 -7.05 -6.91 4.06
N ARG A 28 -5.87 -7.49 4.36
CA ARG A 28 -4.93 -7.95 3.34
C ARG A 28 -5.20 -9.38 2.88
N PRO A 29 -5.53 -9.60 1.60
CA PRO A 29 -5.64 -10.93 1.03
C PRO A 29 -4.30 -11.67 1.04
N VAL A 30 -4.34 -12.98 1.26
CA VAL A 30 -3.16 -13.84 1.10
C VAL A 30 -3.02 -14.23 -0.36
N VAL A 31 -1.85 -13.98 -0.92
CA VAL A 31 -1.46 -14.44 -2.26
C VAL A 31 -0.56 -15.64 -2.07
N ARG A 32 -1.09 -16.86 -2.26
CA ARG A 32 -0.25 -18.06 -2.24
C ARG A 32 0.66 -18.04 -3.46
N HIS A 33 1.96 -17.95 -3.24
CA HIS A 33 2.93 -18.15 -4.31
C HIS A 33 3.20 -19.66 -4.48
N SER A 34 3.24 -20.14 -5.72
CA SER A 34 3.26 -21.57 -6.08
C SER A 34 4.57 -22.33 -5.78
N ASN A 35 5.55 -21.71 -5.11
CA ASN A 35 6.86 -22.32 -4.88
C ASN A 35 7.11 -22.53 -3.38
N ASN A 36 6.68 -23.67 -2.84
CA ASN A 36 7.28 -24.39 -1.68
C ASN A 36 8.03 -23.56 -0.61
N THR A 37 7.48 -22.42 -0.22
CA THR A 37 7.96 -21.59 0.90
C THR A 37 6.76 -21.36 1.79
N GLU A 38 6.91 -21.70 3.08
CA GLU A 38 5.89 -21.50 4.11
C GLU A 38 5.57 -20.02 4.38
N ASP A 39 6.22 -19.10 3.65
CA ASP A 39 6.01 -17.67 3.76
C ASP A 39 4.68 -17.26 3.12
N VAL A 40 3.73 -16.94 3.99
CA VAL A 40 2.42 -16.37 3.62
C VAL A 40 2.62 -14.94 3.15
N VAL A 41 2.85 -14.76 1.84
CA VAL A 41 2.91 -13.44 1.22
C VAL A 41 1.49 -12.84 1.15
N ARG A 42 1.32 -11.65 1.71
CA ARG A 42 0.06 -10.89 1.66
C ARG A 42 0.16 -9.78 0.64
N ASP A 43 -0.95 -9.53 -0.06
CA ASP A 43 -1.05 -8.38 -0.93
C ASP A 43 -1.08 -7.10 -0.08
N SER A 44 -0.27 -6.11 -0.44
CA SER A 44 -0.28 -4.79 0.19
C SER A 44 -1.21 -3.82 -0.56
N CYS A 45 -1.50 -4.09 -1.83
CA CYS A 45 -2.15 -3.15 -2.75
C CYS A 45 -3.65 -3.38 -2.94
N HIS A 46 -4.17 -4.47 -2.40
CA HIS A 46 -5.55 -4.84 -2.56
C HIS A 46 -6.18 -5.23 -1.23
N MET A 47 -7.51 -5.11 -1.17
CA MET A 47 -8.36 -5.47 -0.04
C MET A 47 -9.51 -6.37 -0.49
N PHE A 48 -10.14 -7.03 0.47
CA PHE A 48 -11.38 -7.75 0.22
C PHE A 48 -12.51 -6.77 -0.13
N ASP A 49 -13.27 -7.11 -1.16
CA ASP A 49 -14.47 -6.38 -1.56
C ASP A 49 -15.67 -6.88 -0.76
N VAL A 50 -15.69 -6.53 0.53
CA VAL A 50 -16.70 -6.93 1.49
C VAL A 50 -17.14 -5.73 2.33
N ASP A 51 -18.34 -5.82 2.90
CA ASP A 51 -18.81 -4.85 3.89
C ASP A 51 -18.17 -5.16 5.25
N TYR A 52 -17.16 -4.37 5.62
CA TYR A 52 -16.41 -4.55 6.86
C TYR A 52 -17.28 -4.35 8.11
N ARG A 53 -18.39 -3.62 8.03
CA ARG A 53 -19.32 -3.48 9.16
C ARG A 53 -20.01 -4.80 9.47
N GLN A 54 -20.43 -5.51 8.43
CA GLN A 54 -21.05 -6.84 8.57
C GLN A 54 -20.05 -7.86 9.08
N VAL A 55 -18.81 -7.83 8.56
CA VAL A 55 -17.70 -8.70 9.01
C VAL A 55 -17.43 -8.54 10.51
N LEU A 56 -17.44 -7.30 11.02
CA LEU A 56 -17.22 -7.01 12.43
C LEU A 56 -18.40 -7.42 13.32
N ASN A 57 -19.64 -7.17 12.87
CA ASN A 57 -20.85 -7.50 13.63
C ASN A 57 -21.04 -9.01 13.80
N ASP A 58 -20.71 -9.80 12.78
CA ASP A 58 -20.85 -11.26 12.82
C ASP A 58 -19.60 -11.96 13.40
N LEU A 59 -18.53 -11.22 13.75
CA LEU A 59 -17.19 -11.73 14.11
C LEU A 59 -16.62 -12.77 13.12
N ARG A 60 -17.18 -12.84 11.91
CA ARG A 60 -16.69 -13.71 10.85
C ARG A 60 -15.56 -13.00 10.14
N LEU A 61 -14.39 -13.00 10.78
CA LEU A 61 -13.10 -12.88 10.10
C LEU A 61 -13.22 -13.63 8.76
N PRO A 62 -12.84 -13.02 7.61
CA PRO A 62 -12.54 -13.80 6.42
C PRO A 62 -11.35 -14.71 6.81
N GLN A 63 -11.63 -15.88 7.39
CA GLN A 63 -10.63 -16.77 7.93
C GLN A 63 -9.84 -17.37 6.77
N VAL A 64 -8.57 -16.99 6.68
CA VAL A 64 -7.62 -17.48 5.69
C VAL A 64 -6.90 -18.77 6.13
N ASN A 65 -7.38 -19.45 7.18
CA ASN A 65 -6.77 -20.69 7.63
C ASN A 65 -7.61 -21.90 7.22
N ALA A 66 -7.05 -22.68 6.29
CA ALA A 66 -7.36 -24.07 5.98
C ALA A 66 -8.85 -24.43 5.76
N SER A 67 -9.21 -24.63 4.48
CA SER A 67 -10.36 -25.45 4.10
C SER A 67 -11.72 -25.06 4.70
N VAL A 68 -11.94 -23.78 5.01
CA VAL A 68 -13.30 -23.25 4.93
C VAL A 68 -13.68 -23.34 3.47
N LYS A 69 -14.46 -24.38 3.15
CA LYS A 69 -15.35 -24.40 1.98
C LYS A 69 -16.28 -23.19 2.14
N CYS A 70 -15.78 -21.98 1.88
CA CYS A 70 -16.63 -20.88 1.44
C CYS A 70 -17.27 -21.45 0.19
N HIS A 71 -18.55 -21.76 0.32
CA HIS A 71 -19.33 -22.47 -0.67
C HIS A 71 -19.30 -21.65 -1.96
N LYS A 72 -18.34 -21.94 -2.84
CA LYS A 72 -18.19 -21.36 -4.18
C LYS A 72 -18.17 -19.81 -4.28
N SER A 73 -17.79 -19.07 -3.25
CA SER A 73 -17.48 -17.64 -3.43
C SER A 73 -15.97 -17.42 -3.38
N LYS A 74 -15.34 -17.23 -4.54
CA LYS A 74 -14.10 -16.45 -4.59
C LYS A 74 -14.45 -15.10 -3.95
N LEU A 75 -13.94 -14.79 -2.76
CA LEU A 75 -14.04 -13.43 -2.25
C LEU A 75 -13.38 -12.52 -3.30
N SER A 76 -14.15 -11.55 -3.81
CA SER A 76 -13.63 -10.55 -4.72
C SER A 76 -12.61 -9.71 -3.97
N VAL A 77 -11.57 -9.32 -4.70
CA VAL A 77 -10.50 -8.46 -4.21
C VAL A 77 -10.53 -7.21 -5.08
N LYS A 78 -10.46 -6.04 -4.45
CA LYS A 78 -10.45 -4.74 -5.12
C LYS A 78 -9.24 -3.90 -4.69
N LYS A 79 -8.98 -2.83 -5.42
CA LYS A 79 -7.99 -1.82 -5.04
C LYS A 79 -8.47 -1.08 -3.78
N CYS A 80 -7.54 -0.48 -3.05
CA CYS A 80 -7.88 0.34 -1.88
C CYS A 80 -8.64 1.61 -2.31
N ASP A 81 -9.73 1.92 -1.61
CA ASP A 81 -10.57 3.10 -1.91
C ASP A 81 -10.32 4.27 -0.95
N ASP A 82 -10.10 3.98 0.34
CA ASP A 82 -10.04 5.00 1.42
C ASP A 82 -8.60 5.41 1.81
N GLY A 83 -7.64 5.20 0.89
CA GLY A 83 -6.23 5.50 1.12
C GLY A 83 -5.47 4.36 1.80
N TRP A 84 -4.40 4.73 2.53
CA TRP A 84 -3.37 3.78 2.98
C TRP A 84 -3.01 3.97 4.45
N VAL A 85 -2.77 2.85 5.13
CA VAL A 85 -2.11 2.81 6.44
C VAL A 85 -0.69 2.29 6.23
N TYR A 86 0.26 2.91 6.90
CA TYR A 86 1.69 2.61 6.77
C TYR A 86 2.24 2.11 8.11
N ASP A 87 3.09 1.08 8.04
CA ASP A 87 3.91 0.69 9.18
C ASP A 87 5.04 1.71 9.36
N ARG A 88 4.94 2.51 10.42
CA ARG A 88 5.92 3.56 10.78
C ARG A 88 6.99 3.07 11.76
N SER A 89 7.12 1.76 11.99
CA SER A 89 8.10 1.21 12.94
C SER A 89 9.54 1.59 12.60
N TYR A 90 9.87 1.66 11.31
CA TYR A 90 11.23 1.97 10.83
C TYR A 90 11.38 3.37 10.24
N TYR A 91 10.33 3.91 9.64
CA TYR A 91 10.35 5.20 8.97
C TYR A 91 9.10 6.00 9.36
N TRP A 92 9.30 7.08 10.12
CA TRP A 92 8.19 7.93 10.59
C TRP A 92 7.62 8.82 9.51
N ASP A 93 8.49 9.32 8.63
CA ASP A 93 8.11 10.14 7.49
C ASP A 93 8.98 9.76 6.29
N SER A 94 8.32 9.60 5.15
CA SER A 94 8.98 9.33 3.89
C SER A 94 8.17 9.97 2.77
N PHE A 95 8.86 10.34 1.69
CA PHE A 95 8.20 10.91 0.53
C PHE A 95 7.10 9.99 -0.03
N SER A 96 7.25 8.67 0.12
CA SER A 96 6.23 7.70 -0.29
C SER A 96 5.00 7.71 0.62
N ILE A 97 5.17 7.93 1.93
CA ILE A 97 4.05 8.11 2.88
C ILE A 97 3.34 9.44 2.61
N HIS A 98 4.09 10.52 2.43
CA HIS A 98 3.51 11.86 2.32
C HIS A 98 2.62 12.06 1.09
N PHE A 99 2.97 11.42 -0.04
CA PHE A 99 2.28 11.58 -1.31
C PHE A 99 1.54 10.32 -1.78
N ASP A 100 1.45 9.29 -0.94
CA ASP A 100 0.83 8.01 -1.26
C ASP A 100 1.32 7.36 -2.57
N PHE A 101 2.64 7.39 -2.81
CA PHE A 101 3.28 6.82 -4.01
C PHE A 101 3.51 5.31 -3.91
N VAL A 102 2.46 4.61 -3.52
CA VAL A 102 2.39 3.15 -3.43
C VAL A 102 1.55 2.56 -4.55
N CYS A 103 1.72 1.25 -4.79
CA CYS A 103 0.92 0.46 -5.73
C CYS A 103 0.79 1.12 -7.12
N GLU A 104 -0.41 1.50 -7.55
CA GLU A 104 -0.66 2.13 -8.86
C GLU A 104 0.06 3.48 -9.04
N HIS A 105 0.21 4.24 -7.95
CA HIS A 105 0.88 5.53 -7.95
C HIS A 105 2.40 5.43 -7.77
N SER A 106 2.93 4.22 -7.72
CA SER A 106 4.37 3.95 -7.56
C SER A 106 5.25 4.58 -8.64
N HIS A 107 4.72 4.77 -9.85
CA HIS A 107 5.41 5.35 -11.00
C HIS A 107 5.54 6.88 -10.92
N ARG A 108 4.65 7.56 -10.17
CA ARG A 108 4.65 9.03 -10.04
C ARG A 108 5.95 9.53 -9.40
N PHE A 109 6.52 8.74 -8.50
CA PHE A 109 7.84 9.00 -7.93
C PHE A 109 8.92 9.15 -9.01
N ASN A 110 8.92 8.27 -10.00
CA ASN A 110 9.90 8.32 -11.09
C ASN A 110 9.70 9.56 -11.96
N ILE A 111 8.45 9.97 -12.21
CA ILE A 111 8.14 11.20 -12.96
C ILE A 111 8.68 12.43 -12.23
N ILE A 112 8.53 12.51 -10.91
CA ILE A 112 9.06 13.64 -10.13
C ILE A 112 10.58 13.66 -10.20
N LEU A 113 11.23 12.49 -10.14
CA LEU A 113 12.68 12.38 -10.29
C LEU A 113 13.16 12.79 -11.68
N THR A 114 12.42 12.47 -12.75
CA THR A 114 12.79 12.89 -14.11
C THR A 114 12.61 14.39 -14.28
N ILE A 115 11.49 14.97 -13.83
CA ILE A 115 11.26 16.42 -13.84
C ILE A 115 12.36 17.14 -13.08
N ARG A 116 12.72 16.68 -11.88
CA ARG A 116 13.83 17.26 -11.08
C ARG A 116 15.14 17.24 -11.85
N THR A 117 15.42 16.14 -12.55
CA THR A 117 16.65 16.01 -13.37
C THR A 117 16.64 16.99 -14.54
N ILE A 118 15.51 17.10 -15.25
CA ILE A 118 15.35 18.04 -16.37
C ILE A 118 15.49 19.48 -15.87
N ALA A 119 14.83 19.82 -14.76
CA ALA A 119 14.94 21.13 -14.13
C ALA A 119 16.39 21.46 -13.72
N SER A 120 17.16 20.47 -13.27
CA SER A 120 18.59 20.66 -12.98
C SER A 120 19.39 20.96 -14.24
N ILE A 121 19.15 20.23 -15.33
CA ILE A 121 19.86 20.42 -16.61
C ILE A 121 19.54 21.79 -17.20
N CYS A 122 18.26 22.18 -17.22
CA CYS A 122 17.82 23.44 -17.80
C CYS A 122 18.04 24.64 -16.87
N GLY A 123 17.92 24.46 -15.56
CA GLY A 123 18.04 25.53 -14.58
C GLY A 123 19.48 26.01 -14.42
N THR A 124 20.46 25.09 -14.40
CA THR A 124 21.88 25.44 -14.22
C THR A 124 22.37 26.52 -15.18
N PRO A 125 22.17 26.44 -16.52
CA PRO A 125 22.61 27.50 -17.43
C PRO A 125 21.85 28.82 -17.23
N ILE A 126 20.56 28.78 -16.90
CA ILE A 126 19.75 29.99 -16.67
C ILE A 126 20.26 30.73 -15.43
N PHE A 127 20.46 30.01 -14.31
CA PHE A 127 20.99 30.61 -13.09
C PHE A 127 22.45 31.06 -13.24
N GLY A 128 23.25 30.39 -14.08
CA GLY A 128 24.59 30.87 -14.43
C GLY A 128 24.55 32.23 -15.12
N LEU A 129 23.69 32.39 -16.13
CA LEU A 129 23.52 33.67 -16.85
C LEU A 129 23.01 34.80 -15.94
N ILE A 130 22.15 34.50 -14.96
CA ILE A 130 21.67 35.49 -13.99
C ILE A 130 22.79 35.86 -12.99
N ALA A 131 23.61 34.90 -12.57
CA ALA A 131 24.68 35.13 -11.62
C ALA A 131 25.85 35.94 -12.19
N ASP A 132 26.06 35.90 -13.51
CA ASP A 132 27.08 36.67 -14.22
C ASP A 132 26.66 38.13 -14.51
N LEU A 133 25.39 38.49 -14.26
CA LEU A 133 24.85 39.85 -14.41
C LEU A 133 25.01 40.66 -13.11
#